data_AF-A0A961TPG5-F1
#
_entry.id   AF-A0A961TPG5-F1
#
_cell.length_a   1.000
_cell.length_b   1.000
_cell.length_c   1.000
_cell.angle_alpha   90.00
_cell.angle_beta   90.00
_cell.angle_gamma   90.00
#
_symmetry.space_group_name_H-M   'P 1'
#
loop_
_entity.id
_entity.type
_entity.pdbx_description
1 polymer ?
#
loop_
_entity_poly.entity_id
_entity_poly.type
_entity_poly.pdbx_seq_one_letter_code
_entity_poly.pdbx_strand_id
1 'polypeptide(L)'
;MRAGIHPVIRAGIAVLAFAVILSLNADIAMAQSVDLSALLPEGNSSVSGRIVQGIILLTVLSVAPGLLVTATCFTRFIVAFSFLRTGLGLQSTPSNLIVLSLSLFMTFYVMSPVFDTAWSGGVKPLVDNQITQEEAFPKIIDPFKQFMSTQVQAKDLDLFSRFSNADAAQEGQAEVSATDLRVIVPAYMVSELRRGFEIGFLILLPFLVIDLIVATVTMS
;
A
#
# COMPACT_ATOMS: atom_id res chain seq x y z
N MET A 1 34.97 52.88 33.14
CA MET A 1 33.66 52.47 33.71
C MET A 1 32.94 51.60 32.68
N ARG A 2 33.21 50.29 32.64
CA ARG A 2 32.53 49.35 31.72
C ARG A 2 31.41 48.68 32.50
N ALA A 3 30.17 49.11 32.28
CA ALA A 3 28.98 48.47 32.85
C ALA A 3 28.83 47.08 32.22
N GLY A 4 29.19 46.04 33.00
CA GLY A 4 28.99 44.65 32.61
C GLY A 4 27.51 44.31 32.68
N ILE A 5 26.89 44.02 31.54
CA ILE A 5 25.53 43.51 31.47
C ILE A 5 25.48 42.17 32.22
N HIS A 6 24.65 42.08 33.27
CA HIS A 6 24.54 40.89 34.14
C HIS A 6 24.23 39.62 33.32
N PRO A 7 24.79 38.45 33.71
CA PRO A 7 24.64 37.19 32.96
C PRO A 7 23.17 36.75 32.78
N VAL A 8 22.29 37.17 33.70
CA VAL A 8 20.84 36.88 33.65
C VAL A 8 20.16 37.60 32.46
N ILE A 9 20.57 38.82 32.15
CA ILE A 9 20.02 39.61 31.03
C ILE A 9 20.47 39.01 29.70
N ARG A 10 21.72 38.51 29.64
CA ARG A 10 22.24 37.80 28.45
C ARG A 10 21.52 36.48 28.21
N ALA A 11 21.20 35.73 29.26
CA ALA A 11 20.41 34.49 29.15
C ALA A 11 18.97 34.78 28.70
N GLY A 12 18.33 35.83 29.22
CA GLY A 12 16.98 36.24 28.80
C GLY A 12 16.91 36.63 27.32
N ILE A 13 17.89 37.37 26.82
CA ILE A 13 17.98 37.74 25.40
C ILE A 13 18.25 36.50 24.52
N ALA A 14 19.08 35.57 24.97
CA ALA A 14 19.35 34.34 24.24
C ALA A 14 18.10 33.42 24.15
N VAL A 15 17.32 33.32 25.23
CA VAL A 15 16.07 32.55 25.23
C VAL A 15 15.01 33.20 24.33
N LEU A 16 14.89 34.53 24.36
CA LEU A 16 14.01 35.26 23.45
C LEU A 16 14.43 35.11 21.99
N ALA A 17 15.73 35.21 21.69
CA ALA A 17 16.25 35.00 20.35
C ALA A 17 16.02 33.56 19.87
N PHE A 18 16.21 32.56 20.75
CA PHE A 18 15.95 31.16 20.43
C PHE A 18 14.46 30.87 20.19
N ALA A 19 13.57 31.47 20.98
CA ALA A 19 12.12 31.39 20.79
C ALA A 19 11.67 32.08 19.48
N VAL A 20 12.29 33.21 19.13
CA VAL A 20 12.04 33.92 17.86
C VAL A 20 12.59 33.14 16.66
N ILE A 21 13.74 32.48 16.79
CA ILE A 21 14.28 31.60 15.75
C ILE A 21 13.39 30.36 15.57
N LEU A 22 12.85 29.80 16.66
CA LEU A 22 11.88 28.70 16.61
C LEU A 22 10.56 29.12 15.94
N SER A 23 10.07 30.34 16.18
CA SER A 23 8.86 30.85 15.51
C SER A 23 9.09 31.27 14.06
N LEU A 24 10.32 31.64 13.67
CA LEU A 24 10.70 31.93 12.30
C LEU A 24 10.96 30.67 11.45
N ASN A 25 11.27 29.53 12.08
CA ASN A 25 11.35 28.20 11.46
C ASN A 25 10.06 27.38 11.65
N ALA A 26 8.96 28.02 12.05
CA ALA A 26 7.62 27.46 11.85
C ALA A 26 7.29 27.55 10.35
N ASP A 27 8.09 26.88 9.52
CA ASP A 27 7.70 26.54 8.17
C ASP A 27 6.38 25.80 8.30
N ILE A 28 5.36 26.50 7.81
CA ILE A 28 4.04 26.04 7.40
C ILE A 28 3.95 24.54 7.61
N ALA A 29 3.37 24.13 8.74
CA ALA A 29 2.73 22.85 8.79
C ALA A 29 1.72 22.92 7.65
N MET A 30 2.09 22.42 6.47
CA MET A 30 1.21 22.32 5.34
C MET A 30 0.17 21.34 5.85
N ALA A 31 -0.93 21.87 6.39
CA ALA A 31 -2.19 21.21 6.30
C ALA A 31 -2.29 20.91 4.82
N GLN A 32 -2.03 19.65 4.48
CA GLN A 32 -2.16 19.14 3.13
C GLN A 32 -3.66 19.16 2.89
N SER A 33 -4.20 20.35 2.63
CA SER A 33 -5.57 20.54 2.19
C SER A 33 -5.57 19.93 0.81
N VAL A 34 -5.95 18.65 0.75
CA VAL A 34 -6.25 17.99 -0.51
C VAL A 34 -7.34 18.83 -1.14
N ASP A 35 -6.96 19.66 -2.11
CA ASP A 35 -7.89 20.46 -2.86
C ASP A 35 -8.68 19.54 -3.78
N LEU A 36 -9.75 18.99 -3.21
CA LEU A 36 -10.63 18.03 -3.86
C LEU A 36 -11.28 18.64 -5.10
N SER A 37 -11.34 19.97 -5.21
CA SER A 37 -11.90 20.67 -6.37
C SER A 37 -11.09 20.43 -7.65
N ALA A 38 -9.78 20.18 -7.54
CA ALA A 38 -8.91 19.86 -8.68
C ALA A 38 -9.09 18.43 -9.21
N LEU A 39 -9.70 17.53 -8.43
CA LEU A 39 -9.96 16.14 -8.80
C LEU A 39 -11.40 15.94 -9.32
N LEU A 40 -12.23 16.98 -9.31
CA LEU A 40 -13.61 16.95 -9.77
C LEU A 40 -13.70 17.51 -11.21
N PRO A 41 -14.34 16.80 -12.15
CA PRO A 41 -14.61 17.31 -13.49
C PRO A 41 -15.37 18.65 -13.44
N GLU A 42 -14.96 19.63 -14.25
CA GLU A 42 -15.66 20.91 -14.40
C GLU A 42 -17.01 20.71 -15.10
N GLY A 43 -18.02 20.28 -14.35
CA GLY A 43 -19.41 20.18 -14.79
C GLY A 43 -20.28 21.29 -14.22
N ASN A 44 -21.29 21.70 -14.97
CA ASN A 44 -22.37 22.62 -14.59
C ASN A 44 -23.32 22.02 -13.51
N SER A 45 -22.80 21.16 -12.64
CA SER A 45 -23.56 20.57 -11.55
C SER A 45 -23.75 21.59 -10.43
N SER A 46 -24.95 21.60 -9.85
CA SER A 46 -25.27 22.37 -8.65
C SER A 46 -24.23 22.10 -7.56
N VAL A 47 -24.04 23.04 -6.62
CA VAL A 47 -23.13 22.88 -5.48
C VAL A 47 -23.35 21.52 -4.77
N SER A 48 -24.60 21.07 -4.67
CA SER A 48 -24.97 19.74 -4.15
C SER A 48 -24.42 18.57 -4.98
N GLY A 49 -24.43 18.67 -6.32
CA GLY A 49 -23.87 17.64 -7.20
C GLY A 49 -22.36 17.48 -7.05
N ARG A 50 -21.62 18.59 -6.87
CA ARG A 50 -20.17 18.57 -6.61
C ARG A 50 -19.83 17.94 -5.26
N ILE A 51 -20.64 18.23 -4.23
CA ILE A 51 -20.47 17.63 -2.90
C ILE A 51 -20.69 16.11 -2.97
N VAL A 52 -21.74 15.64 -3.66
CA VAL A 52 -22.02 14.21 -3.83
C VAL A 52 -20.88 13.52 -4.58
N GLN A 53 -20.38 14.11 -5.66
CA GLN A 53 -19.27 13.56 -6.42
C GLN A 53 -17.97 13.50 -5.58
N GLY A 54 -17.70 14.52 -4.77
CA GLY A 54 -16.58 14.53 -3.83
C GLY A 54 -16.66 13.43 -2.77
N ILE A 55 -17.86 13.16 -2.24
CA ILE A 55 -18.08 12.08 -1.27
C ILE A 55 -17.83 10.70 -1.91
N ILE A 56 -18.30 10.48 -3.14
CA ILE A 56 -18.08 9.23 -3.87
C ILE A 56 -16.57 9.03 -4.12
N LEU A 57 -15.87 10.07 -4.57
CA LEU A 57 -14.44 10.01 -4.83
C LEU A 57 -13.63 9.70 -3.55
N LEU A 58 -13.97 10.36 -2.43
CA LEU A 58 -13.34 10.06 -1.14
C LEU A 58 -13.61 8.63 -0.66
N THR A 59 -14.81 8.11 -0.91
CA THR A 59 -15.18 6.74 -0.53
C THR A 59 -14.33 5.73 -1.33
N VAL A 60 -14.20 5.94 -2.64
CA VAL A 60 -13.34 5.10 -3.48
C VAL A 60 -11.87 5.20 -3.07
N LEU A 61 -11.38 6.42 -2.81
CA LEU A 61 -10.00 6.64 -2.39
C LEU A 61 -9.68 6.03 -1.02
N SER A 62 -10.65 5.99 -0.11
CA SER A 62 -10.52 5.36 1.21
C SER A 62 -10.37 3.83 1.11
N VAL A 63 -11.02 3.20 0.13
CA VAL A 63 -10.94 1.74 -0.11
C VAL A 63 -9.66 1.34 -0.86
N ALA A 64 -9.05 2.28 -1.61
CA ALA A 64 -7.89 2.03 -2.46
C ALA A 64 -6.69 1.39 -1.73
N PRO A 65 -6.28 1.79 -0.50
CA PRO A 65 -5.18 1.14 0.22
C PRO A 65 -5.48 -0.33 0.52
N GLY A 66 -6.74 -0.67 0.82
CA GLY A 66 -7.17 -2.05 1.04
C GLY A 66 -7.04 -2.87 -0.25
N LEU A 67 -7.55 -2.36 -1.36
CA LEU A 67 -7.42 -3.01 -2.67
C LEU A 67 -5.97 -3.17 -3.10
N LEU A 68 -5.11 -2.21 -2.77
CA LEU A 68 -3.68 -2.30 -3.03
C LEU A 68 -3.09 -3.53 -2.33
N VAL A 69 -3.45 -3.78 -1.07
CA VAL A 69 -2.96 -4.93 -0.30
C VAL A 69 -3.55 -6.26 -0.81
N THR A 70 -4.83 -6.30 -1.19
CA THR A 70 -5.53 -7.55 -1.51
C THR A 70 -5.46 -7.96 -2.98
N ALA A 71 -5.50 -6.99 -3.89
CA ALA A 71 -5.56 -7.22 -5.33
C ALA A 71 -4.19 -7.12 -6.02
N THR A 72 -3.12 -6.81 -5.28
CA THR A 72 -1.79 -6.61 -5.87
C THR A 72 -0.64 -7.35 -5.19
N CYS A 73 0.56 -7.26 -5.77
CA CYS A 73 1.78 -7.89 -5.24
C CYS A 73 2.47 -7.06 -4.14
N PHE A 74 1.86 -5.96 -3.71
CA PHE A 74 2.40 -5.10 -2.65
C PHE A 74 2.78 -5.85 -1.38
N THR A 75 1.91 -6.76 -0.95
CA THR A 75 2.12 -7.57 0.25
C THR A 75 3.42 -8.37 0.22
N ARG A 76 3.80 -8.91 -0.95
CA ARG A 76 5.07 -9.63 -1.11
C ARG A 76 6.28 -8.70 -0.94
N PHE A 77 6.25 -7.52 -1.55
CA PHE A 77 7.36 -6.57 -1.49
C PHE A 77 7.53 -5.96 -0.10
N ILE A 78 6.44 -5.50 0.54
CA ILE A 78 6.52 -4.88 1.87
C ILE A 78 7.04 -5.86 2.91
N VAL A 79 6.63 -7.13 2.85
CA VAL A 79 7.13 -8.18 3.75
C VAL A 79 8.61 -8.46 3.47
N ALA A 80 9.00 -8.72 2.22
CA ALA A 80 10.39 -9.03 1.87
C ALA A 80 11.35 -7.89 2.25
N PHE A 81 11.01 -6.63 1.96
CA PHE A 81 11.85 -5.48 2.34
C PHE A 81 11.87 -5.24 3.84
N SER A 82 10.79 -5.55 4.57
CA SER A 82 10.79 -5.50 6.03
C SER A 82 11.76 -6.53 6.63
N PHE A 83 11.81 -7.75 6.09
CA PHE A 83 12.80 -8.76 6.48
C PHE A 83 14.22 -8.33 6.16
N LEU A 84 14.45 -7.76 4.99
CA LEU A 84 15.77 -7.23 4.61
C LEU A 84 16.26 -6.18 5.62
N ARG A 85 15.39 -5.25 6.03
CA ARG A 85 15.74 -4.24 7.04
C ARG A 85 16.13 -4.90 8.37
N THR A 86 15.33 -5.85 8.85
CA THR A 86 15.60 -6.57 10.09
C THR A 86 16.90 -7.37 10.01
N GLY A 87 17.16 -8.04 8.89
CA GLY A 87 18.35 -8.86 8.70
C GLY A 87 19.66 -8.09 8.68
N LEU A 88 19.65 -6.82 8.28
CA LEU A 88 20.82 -5.96 8.33
C LEU A 88 21.17 -5.48 9.76
N GLY A 89 20.36 -5.81 10.77
CA GLY A 89 20.56 -5.36 12.15
C GLY A 89 20.32 -3.85 12.36
N LEU A 90 19.75 -3.17 11.36
CA LEU A 90 19.52 -1.73 11.39
C LEU A 90 18.17 -1.43 12.06
N GLN A 91 18.18 -0.92 13.30
CA GLN A 91 16.95 -0.73 14.08
C GLN A 91 16.03 0.41 13.59
N SER A 92 16.51 1.32 12.76
CA SER A 92 15.74 2.50 12.31
C SER A 92 16.00 2.95 10.87
N THR A 93 17.03 2.39 10.21
CA THR A 93 17.39 2.74 8.84
C THR A 93 17.25 1.50 7.94
N PRO A 94 16.55 1.56 6.80
CA PRO A 94 15.74 2.67 6.30
C PRO A 94 14.45 2.88 7.11
N SER A 95 13.95 4.12 7.13
CA SER A 95 12.68 4.45 7.79
C SER A 95 11.51 3.68 7.15
N ASN A 96 10.42 3.46 7.91
CA ASN A 96 9.25 2.74 7.40
C ASN A 96 8.68 3.35 6.10
N LEU A 97 8.78 4.69 5.97
CA LEU A 97 8.34 5.41 4.78
C LEU A 97 9.15 5.03 3.54
N ILE A 98 10.46 4.81 3.66
CA ILE A 98 11.30 4.38 2.53
C ILE A 98 10.91 2.96 2.09
N VAL A 99 10.74 2.04 3.05
CA VAL A 99 10.33 0.66 2.76
C VAL A 99 8.96 0.64 2.07
N LEU A 100 8.00 1.43 2.58
CA LEU A 100 6.69 1.59 1.97
C LEU A 100 6.78 2.15 0.54
N SER A 101 7.58 3.18 0.32
CA SER A 101 7.75 3.82 -0.98
C SER A 101 8.37 2.88 -2.01
N LEU A 102 9.41 2.12 -1.61
CA LEU A 102 10.02 1.08 -2.45
C LEU A 102 9.01 -0.02 -2.79
N SER A 103 8.20 -0.43 -1.82
CA SER A 103 7.17 -1.45 -2.03
C SER A 103 6.11 -0.98 -3.03
N LEU A 104 5.63 0.26 -2.88
CA LEU A 104 4.69 0.88 -3.82
C LEU A 104 5.29 1.01 -5.23
N PHE A 105 6.52 1.51 -5.33
CA PHE A 105 7.20 1.66 -6.63
C PHE A 105 7.33 0.32 -7.36
N MET A 106 7.80 -0.72 -6.66
CA MET A 106 7.92 -2.06 -7.24
C MET A 106 6.56 -2.65 -7.60
N THR A 107 5.52 -2.38 -6.80
CA THR A 107 4.15 -2.80 -7.10
C THR A 107 3.65 -2.17 -8.38
N PHE A 108 3.75 -0.84 -8.53
CA PHE A 108 3.31 -0.15 -9.74
C PHE A 108 4.11 -0.58 -10.97
N TYR A 109 5.41 -0.79 -10.82
CA TYR A 109 6.26 -1.28 -11.91
C TYR A 109 5.82 -2.67 -12.40
N VAL A 110 5.59 -3.62 -11.48
CA VAL A 110 5.15 -4.98 -11.82
C VAL A 110 3.71 -5.01 -12.32
N MET A 111 2.84 -4.14 -11.79
CA MET A 111 1.41 -4.11 -12.12
C MET A 111 1.04 -3.25 -13.32
N SER A 112 1.99 -2.49 -13.91
CA SER A 112 1.75 -1.68 -15.11
C SER A 112 0.91 -2.40 -16.18
N PRO A 113 1.24 -3.62 -16.66
CA PRO A 113 0.45 -4.27 -17.72
C PRO A 113 -0.99 -4.61 -17.30
N VAL A 114 -1.22 -4.89 -16.01
CA VAL A 114 -2.56 -5.17 -15.47
C VAL A 114 -3.39 -3.90 -15.47
N PHE A 115 -2.82 -2.79 -14.99
CA PHE A 115 -3.47 -1.49 -15.00
C PHE A 115 -3.75 -0.98 -16.42
N ASP A 116 -2.79 -1.15 -17.35
CA ASP A 116 -2.94 -0.74 -18.75
C ASP A 116 -4.09 -1.50 -19.45
N THR A 117 -4.20 -2.80 -19.19
CA THR A 117 -5.27 -3.64 -19.75
C THR A 117 -6.64 -3.25 -19.16
N ALA A 118 -6.72 -3.08 -17.84
CA ALA A 118 -7.96 -2.66 -17.18
C ALA A 118 -8.39 -1.24 -17.62
N TRP A 119 -7.43 -0.33 -17.80
CA TRP A 119 -7.67 1.02 -18.25
C TRP A 119 -8.18 1.07 -19.70
N SER A 120 -7.44 0.46 -20.62
CA SER A 120 -7.77 0.49 -22.06
C SER A 120 -9.02 -0.31 -22.40
N GLY A 121 -9.25 -1.45 -21.73
CA GLY A 121 -10.37 -2.34 -22.02
C GLY A 121 -11.67 -2.01 -21.29
N GLY A 122 -11.58 -1.39 -20.11
CA GLY A 122 -12.74 -1.17 -19.24
C GLY A 122 -12.97 0.28 -18.85
N VAL A 123 -11.97 0.93 -18.22
CA VAL A 123 -12.16 2.28 -17.67
C VAL A 123 -12.33 3.34 -18.76
N LYS A 124 -11.44 3.38 -19.74
CA LYS A 124 -11.46 4.39 -20.81
C LYS A 124 -12.76 4.29 -21.64
N PRO A 125 -13.20 3.11 -22.12
CA PRO A 125 -14.47 3.01 -22.85
C PRO A 125 -15.68 3.41 -22.00
N LEU A 126 -15.65 3.18 -20.67
CA LEU A 126 -16.72 3.62 -19.76
C LEU A 126 -16.78 5.15 -19.65
N VAL A 127 -15.62 5.80 -19.48
CA VAL A 127 -15.52 7.27 -19.42
C VAL A 127 -15.92 7.92 -20.75
N ASP A 128 -15.56 7.27 -21.87
CA ASP A 128 -15.94 7.68 -23.21
C ASP A 128 -17.41 7.35 -23.56
N ASN A 129 -18.19 6.81 -22.61
CA ASN A 129 -19.59 6.38 -22.77
C ASN A 129 -19.81 5.36 -23.91
N GLN A 130 -18.80 4.55 -24.23
CA GLN A 130 -18.87 3.52 -25.27
C GLN A 130 -19.44 2.20 -24.77
N ILE A 131 -19.32 1.93 -23.46
CA ILE A 131 -19.85 0.73 -22.80
C ILE A 131 -20.59 1.12 -21.52
N THR A 132 -21.50 0.27 -21.08
CA THR A 132 -22.22 0.46 -19.82
C THR A 132 -21.34 0.08 -18.62
N GLN A 133 -21.73 0.53 -17.42
CA GLN A 133 -21.04 0.14 -16.18
C GLN A 133 -21.06 -1.38 -15.94
N GLU A 134 -22.15 -2.04 -16.30
CA GLU A 134 -22.31 -3.50 -16.19
C GLU A 134 -21.34 -4.25 -17.10
N GLU A 135 -21.08 -3.72 -18.31
CA GLU A 135 -20.10 -4.28 -19.24
C GLU A 135 -18.65 -3.92 -18.89
N ALA A 136 -18.43 -2.74 -18.31
CA ALA A 136 -17.09 -2.27 -17.93
C ALA A 136 -16.53 -3.05 -16.74
N PHE A 137 -17.37 -3.35 -15.74
CA PHE A 137 -16.95 -4.02 -14.51
C PHE A 137 -16.17 -5.34 -14.73
N PRO A 138 -16.64 -6.32 -15.52
CA PRO A 138 -15.87 -7.53 -15.78
C PRO A 138 -14.56 -7.23 -16.52
N LYS A 139 -14.58 -6.33 -17.51
CA LYS A 139 -13.38 -5.95 -18.28
C LYS A 139 -12.29 -5.28 -17.42
N ILE A 140 -12.70 -4.56 -16.37
CA ILE A 140 -11.77 -3.94 -15.41
C ILE A 140 -11.15 -5.00 -14.50
N ILE A 141 -11.93 -5.99 -14.07
CA ILE A 141 -11.52 -6.97 -13.04
C ILE A 141 -10.79 -8.17 -13.64
N ASP A 142 -11.13 -8.58 -14.86
CA ASP A 142 -10.56 -9.76 -15.52
C ASP A 142 -9.02 -9.76 -15.56
N PRO A 143 -8.33 -8.65 -15.89
CA PRO A 143 -6.87 -8.59 -15.85
C PRO A 143 -6.30 -8.89 -14.47
N PHE A 144 -6.96 -8.44 -13.39
CA PHE A 144 -6.54 -8.73 -12.02
C PHE A 144 -6.77 -10.21 -11.68
N LYS A 145 -7.91 -10.79 -12.05
CA LYS A 145 -8.18 -12.22 -11.85
C LYS A 145 -7.17 -13.08 -12.60
N GLN A 146 -6.82 -12.71 -13.83
CA GLN A 146 -5.82 -13.40 -14.62
C GLN A 146 -4.44 -13.30 -13.97
N PHE A 147 -4.04 -12.10 -13.54
CA PHE A 147 -2.79 -11.91 -12.79
C PHE A 147 -2.76 -12.80 -11.55
N MET A 148 -3.79 -12.75 -10.69
CA MET A 148 -3.88 -13.59 -9.50
C MET A 148 -3.79 -15.08 -9.85
N SER A 149 -4.50 -15.54 -10.88
CA SER A 149 -4.50 -16.95 -11.30
C SER A 149 -3.11 -17.46 -11.66
N THR A 150 -2.24 -16.60 -12.20
CA THR A 150 -0.84 -16.96 -12.52
C THR A 150 0.10 -16.96 -11.32
N GLN A 151 -0.27 -16.27 -10.23
CA GLN A 151 0.58 -16.09 -9.05
C GLN A 151 0.18 -16.99 -7.86
N VAL A 152 -1.09 -17.36 -7.77
CA VAL A 152 -1.62 -18.23 -6.69
C VAL A 152 -1.01 -19.62 -6.77
N GLN A 153 -0.65 -20.20 -5.62
CA GLN A 153 -0.24 -21.61 -5.57
C GLN A 153 -1.47 -22.52 -5.67
N ALA A 154 -1.37 -23.60 -6.46
CA ALA A 154 -2.45 -24.55 -6.66
C ALA A 154 -3.04 -25.10 -5.34
N LYS A 155 -2.20 -25.33 -4.33
CA LYS A 155 -2.63 -25.80 -3.01
C LYS A 155 -3.48 -24.78 -2.25
N ASP A 156 -3.15 -23.49 -2.36
CA ASP A 156 -3.87 -22.43 -1.67
C ASP A 156 -5.20 -22.19 -2.41
N LEU A 157 -5.21 -22.28 -3.76
CA LEU A 157 -6.44 -22.20 -4.56
C LEU A 157 -7.41 -23.35 -4.28
N ASP A 158 -6.91 -24.59 -4.22
CA ASP A 158 -7.71 -25.78 -3.89
C ASP A 158 -8.36 -25.65 -2.51
N LEU A 159 -7.59 -25.20 -1.52
CA LEU A 159 -8.10 -25.01 -0.15
C LEU A 159 -9.30 -24.06 -0.11
N PHE A 160 -9.19 -22.89 -0.73
CA PHE A 160 -10.27 -21.91 -0.72
C PHE A 160 -11.45 -22.31 -1.62
N SER A 161 -11.19 -22.99 -2.74
CA SER A 161 -12.27 -23.55 -3.58
C SER A 161 -13.09 -24.57 -2.78
N ARG A 162 -12.43 -25.44 -2.01
CA ARG A 162 -13.12 -26.41 -1.14
C ARG A 162 -13.95 -25.75 -0.05
N PHE A 163 -13.45 -24.66 0.57
CA PHE A 163 -14.22 -23.91 1.56
C PHE A 163 -15.45 -23.24 0.93
N SER A 164 -15.28 -22.50 -0.17
CA SER A 164 -16.40 -21.83 -0.83
C SER A 164 -17.44 -22.80 -1.37
N ASN A 165 -17.01 -23.97 -1.87
CA ASN A 165 -17.95 -25.00 -2.34
C ASN A 165 -18.65 -25.74 -1.20
N ALA A 166 -18.01 -25.88 -0.03
CA ALA A 166 -18.67 -26.43 1.15
C ALA A 166 -19.76 -25.47 1.66
N ASP A 167 -19.47 -24.17 1.71
CA ASP A 167 -20.44 -23.14 2.09
C ASP A 167 -21.61 -23.08 1.09
N ALA A 168 -21.31 -23.07 -0.22
CA ALA A 168 -22.32 -23.08 -1.27
C ALA A 168 -23.23 -24.31 -1.19
N ALA A 169 -22.67 -25.50 -0.90
CA ALA A 169 -23.46 -26.73 -0.75
C ALA A 169 -24.40 -26.67 0.48
N GLN A 170 -23.97 -26.05 1.59
CA GLN A 170 -24.82 -25.84 2.75
C GLN A 170 -25.96 -24.86 2.48
N GLU A 171 -25.71 -23.86 1.63
CA GLU A 171 -26.68 -22.84 1.26
C GLU A 171 -27.55 -23.24 0.04
N GLY A 172 -27.33 -24.43 -0.52
CA GLY A 172 -28.05 -24.91 -1.72
C GLY A 172 -27.75 -24.11 -2.98
N GLN A 173 -26.58 -23.46 -3.04
CA GLN A 173 -26.11 -22.65 -4.16
C GLN A 173 -25.33 -23.47 -5.19
N ALA A 174 -25.16 -22.90 -6.38
CA ALA A 174 -24.32 -23.48 -7.42
C ALA A 174 -22.83 -23.50 -7.03
N GLU A 175 -22.09 -24.43 -7.61
CA GLU A 175 -20.64 -24.56 -7.41
C GLU A 175 -19.91 -23.25 -7.77
N VAL A 176 -19.01 -22.82 -6.89
CA VAL A 176 -18.24 -21.59 -7.03
C VAL A 176 -16.96 -21.89 -7.83
N SER A 177 -16.81 -21.19 -8.95
CA SER A 177 -15.61 -21.30 -9.80
C SER A 177 -14.35 -20.88 -9.04
N ALA A 178 -13.22 -21.54 -9.29
CA ALA A 178 -11.92 -21.16 -8.73
C ALA A 178 -11.47 -19.74 -9.12
N THR A 179 -12.02 -19.18 -10.21
CA THR A 179 -11.75 -17.79 -10.65
C THR A 179 -12.70 -16.77 -10.04
N ASP A 180 -13.69 -17.20 -9.24
CA ASP A 180 -14.56 -16.29 -8.48
C ASP A 180 -13.71 -15.48 -7.49
N LEU A 181 -13.98 -14.18 -7.39
CA LEU A 181 -13.27 -13.27 -6.48
C LEU A 181 -13.29 -13.76 -5.03
N ARG A 182 -14.38 -14.40 -4.60
CA ARG A 182 -14.54 -14.96 -3.25
C ARG A 182 -13.54 -16.07 -2.95
N VAL A 183 -13.06 -16.77 -3.98
CA VAL A 183 -12.07 -17.85 -3.86
C VAL A 183 -10.66 -17.33 -4.12
N ILE A 184 -10.46 -16.65 -5.26
CA ILE A 184 -9.13 -16.33 -5.76
C ILE A 184 -8.45 -15.22 -4.95
N VAL A 185 -9.18 -14.23 -4.45
CA VAL A 185 -8.62 -13.12 -3.66
C VAL A 185 -8.00 -13.62 -2.34
N PRO A 186 -8.72 -14.36 -1.47
CA PRO A 186 -8.11 -14.85 -0.24
C PRO A 186 -7.00 -15.88 -0.50
N ALA A 187 -7.14 -16.74 -1.52
CA ALA A 187 -6.08 -17.67 -1.91
C ALA A 187 -4.80 -16.92 -2.34
N TYR A 188 -4.94 -15.87 -3.16
CA TYR A 188 -3.85 -15.03 -3.62
C TYR A 188 -3.17 -14.31 -2.46
N MET A 189 -3.93 -13.71 -1.54
CA MET A 189 -3.36 -13.06 -0.36
C MET A 189 -2.49 -14.01 0.47
N VAL A 190 -2.95 -15.24 0.70
CA VAL A 190 -2.19 -16.25 1.44
C VAL A 190 -0.92 -16.65 0.66
N SER A 191 -1.04 -16.86 -0.65
CA SER A 191 0.11 -17.18 -1.50
C SER A 191 1.15 -16.06 -1.53
N GLU A 192 0.75 -14.79 -1.63
CA GLU A 192 1.65 -13.64 -1.62
C GLU A 192 2.33 -13.44 -0.28
N LEU A 193 1.59 -13.58 0.82
CA LEU A 193 2.16 -13.54 2.17
C LEU A 193 3.21 -14.62 2.33
N ARG A 194 2.85 -15.89 2.04
CA ARG A 194 3.78 -17.02 2.13
C ARG A 194 5.04 -16.75 1.32
N ARG A 195 4.91 -16.30 0.07
CA ARG A 195 6.05 -16.00 -0.80
C ARG A 195 6.88 -14.83 -0.30
N GLY A 196 6.26 -13.78 0.24
CA GLY A 196 6.95 -12.67 0.89
C GLY A 196 7.77 -13.14 2.10
N PHE A 197 7.21 -14.02 2.93
CA PHE A 197 7.91 -14.64 4.05
C PHE A 197 9.04 -15.58 3.60
N GLU A 198 8.82 -16.40 2.57
CA GLU A 198 9.87 -17.28 2.00
C GLU A 198 11.05 -16.46 1.49
N ILE A 199 10.79 -15.41 0.70
CA ILE A 199 11.83 -14.47 0.23
C ILE A 199 12.53 -13.81 1.42
N GLY A 200 11.75 -13.29 2.38
CA GLY A 200 12.30 -12.65 3.57
C GLY A 200 13.19 -13.56 4.40
N PHE A 201 12.81 -14.82 4.57
CA PHE A 201 13.59 -15.82 5.27
C PHE A 201 14.90 -16.13 4.53
N LEU A 202 14.85 -16.33 3.21
CA LEU A 202 16.06 -16.56 2.39
C LEU A 202 17.03 -15.38 2.45
N ILE A 203 16.51 -14.14 2.49
CA ILE A 203 17.32 -12.94 2.68
C ILE A 203 17.96 -12.93 4.08
N LEU A 204 17.23 -13.36 5.11
CA LEU A 204 17.69 -13.33 6.51
C LEU A 204 18.76 -14.40 6.81
N LEU A 205 18.69 -15.56 6.15
CA LEU A 205 19.56 -16.73 6.37
C LEU A 205 21.07 -16.39 6.42
N PRO A 206 21.67 -15.69 5.43
CA PRO A 206 23.10 -15.38 5.47
C PRO A 206 23.50 -14.55 6.68
N PHE A 207 22.67 -13.59 7.10
CA PHE A 207 22.95 -12.74 8.26
C PHE A 207 22.90 -13.55 9.56
N LEU A 208 21.92 -14.44 9.69
CA LEU A 208 21.82 -15.35 10.84
C LEU A 208 23.07 -16.23 10.96
N VAL A 209 23.55 -16.77 9.83
CA VAL A 209 24.77 -17.60 9.82
C VAL A 209 25.99 -16.79 10.26
N ILE A 210 26.14 -15.55 9.80
CA ILE A 210 27.22 -14.65 10.24
C ILE A 210 27.12 -14.39 11.74
N ASP A 211 25.94 -14.05 12.26
CA ASP A 211 25.72 -13.78 13.68
C ASP A 211 26.07 -15.00 14.55
N LEU A 212 25.65 -16.20 14.14
CA LEU A 212 25.97 -17.45 14.83
C LEU A 212 27.48 -17.71 14.87
N ILE A 213 28.17 -17.53 13.72
CA ILE A 213 29.62 -17.74 13.64
C ILE A 213 30.35 -16.76 14.56
N VAL A 214 30.02 -15.46 14.49
CA VAL A 214 30.66 -14.44 15.34
C VAL A 214 30.45 -14.75 16.82
N ALA A 215 29.23 -15.11 17.23
CA ALA A 215 28.94 -15.48 18.61
C ALA A 215 29.81 -16.67 19.08
N THR A 216 29.93 -17.72 18.28
CA THR A 216 30.76 -18.90 18.64
C THR A 216 32.25 -18.57 18.77
N VAL A 217 32.79 -17.73 17.88
CA VAL A 217 34.21 -17.33 17.92
C VAL A 217 34.49 -16.39 19.10
N THR A 218 33.53 -15.56 19.51
CA THR A 218 33.72 -14.63 20.64
C THR A 218 33.67 -15.30 22.02
N MET A 219 33.03 -16.47 22.15
CA MET A 219 32.91 -17.18 23.42
C MET A 219 33.92 -18.32 23.61
N SER A 220 34.61 -18.74 22.54
CA SER A 220 35.69 -19.74 22.57
C SER A 220 37.04 -19.11 22.89
#